data_AF-X1FC41-F1
#
_entry.id   AF-X1FC41-F1
#
_cell.length_a   1.000
_cell.length_b   1.000
_cell.length_c   1.000
_cell.angle_alpha   90.00
_cell.angle_beta   90.00
_cell.angle_gamma   90.00
#
_symmetry.space_group_name_H-M   'P 1'
#
loop_
_entity.id
_entity.type
_entity.pdbx_description
1 polymer ?
#
loop_
_entity_poly.entity_id
_entity_poly.type
_entity_poly.pdbx_seq_one_letter_code
_entity_poly.pdbx_strand_id
1 'polypeptide(L)'
;MECSSQFPSLGTIYSYNNKLSCETRLEEFLKKIKKRKDEKPKLEGNNSSSAKIIFPAIRTFFKSTFNFEDNHLDIILSDSYTEATKKFIETGRRFDPNLSMEDIFQACRNVWIINGIQSMMGLPIELTPPVFAYSMLYPYTDNYLDNPHITSESKTIFN
;
A
#
# COMPACT_ATOMS: atom_id res chain seq x y z
N MET A 1 -18.64 -16.62 -23.67
CA MET A 1 -18.93 -15.24 -23.24
C MET A 1 -18.30 -14.32 -24.27
N GLU A 2 -19.10 -13.55 -25.00
CA GLU A 2 -18.57 -12.50 -25.88
C GLU A 2 -18.17 -11.30 -25.02
N CYS A 3 -16.90 -10.90 -25.08
CA CYS A 3 -16.43 -9.67 -24.42
C CYS A 3 -16.90 -8.46 -25.24
N SER A 4 -17.59 -7.53 -24.60
CA SER A 4 -17.99 -6.26 -25.22
C SER A 4 -16.77 -5.47 -25.69
N SER A 5 -16.84 -4.91 -26.90
CA SER A 5 -15.83 -4.00 -27.46
C SER A 5 -16.01 -2.55 -27.00
N GLN A 6 -17.06 -2.25 -26.24
CA GLN A 6 -17.29 -0.92 -25.69
C GLN A 6 -16.50 -0.72 -24.40
N PHE A 7 -15.84 0.42 -24.30
CA PHE A 7 -15.13 0.81 -23.09
C PHE A 7 -16.13 0.92 -21.92
N PRO A 8 -15.88 0.26 -20.78
CA PRO A 8 -16.81 0.31 -19.65
C PRO A 8 -16.92 1.73 -19.11
N SER A 9 -18.11 2.12 -18.65
CA SER A 9 -18.25 3.36 -17.88
C SER A 9 -17.44 3.22 -16.59
N LEU A 10 -16.40 4.05 -16.43
CA LEU A 10 -15.54 4.07 -15.25
C LEU A 10 -16.17 4.78 -14.05
N GLY A 11 -17.43 5.19 -14.16
CA GLY A 11 -18.17 5.85 -13.08
C GLY A 11 -17.77 7.32 -12.89
N THR A 12 -17.45 7.68 -11.65
CA THR A 12 -17.29 9.07 -11.21
C THR A 12 -16.07 9.74 -11.84
N ILE A 13 -16.28 10.94 -12.41
CA ILE A 13 -15.20 11.80 -12.92
C ILE A 13 -14.85 12.84 -11.86
N TYR A 14 -13.59 12.86 -11.43
CA TYR A 14 -13.09 13.82 -10.45
C TYR A 14 -12.45 15.03 -11.15
N SER A 15 -12.93 16.24 -10.83
CA SER A 15 -12.34 17.49 -11.29
C SER A 15 -10.92 17.67 -10.73
N TYR A 16 -10.13 18.54 -11.37
CA TYR A 16 -8.80 18.92 -10.87
C TYR A 16 -8.85 19.46 -9.43
N ASN A 17 -9.81 20.33 -9.14
CA ASN A 17 -9.97 20.90 -7.79
C ASN A 17 -10.33 19.83 -6.76
N ASN A 18 -11.10 18.80 -7.13
CA ASN A 18 -11.39 17.67 -6.25
C ASN A 18 -10.12 16.88 -5.93
N LYS A 19 -9.29 16.58 -6.95
CA LYS A 19 -8.02 15.88 -6.78
C LYS A 19 -7.08 16.66 -5.84
N LEU A 20 -6.91 17.96 -6.10
CA LEU A 20 -6.11 18.84 -5.26
C LEU A 20 -6.63 18.90 -3.81
N SER A 21 -7.95 18.98 -3.62
CA SER A 21 -8.54 18.95 -2.28
C SER A 21 -8.26 17.62 -1.55
N CYS A 22 -8.30 16.50 -2.27
CA CYS A 22 -7.98 15.19 -1.70
C CYS A 22 -6.49 15.09 -1.31
N GLU A 23 -5.58 15.59 -2.14
CA GLU A 23 -4.15 15.65 -1.85
C GLU A 23 -3.87 16.47 -0.59
N THR A 24 -4.43 17.68 -0.48
CA THR A 24 -4.29 18.52 0.73
C THR A 24 -4.81 17.81 1.99
N ARG A 25 -5.99 17.18 1.92
CA ARG A 25 -6.55 16.43 3.05
C ARG A 25 -5.68 15.24 3.46
N LEU A 26 -5.11 14.53 2.48
CA LEU A 26 -4.19 13.43 2.71
C LEU A 26 -2.92 13.90 3.42
N GLU A 27 -2.31 14.99 2.95
CA GLU A 27 -1.12 15.54 3.61
C GLU A 27 -1.39 15.95 5.06
N GLU A 28 -2.51 16.62 5.32
CA GLU A 28 -2.91 17.00 6.67
C GLU A 28 -3.12 15.78 7.56
N PHE A 29 -3.76 14.74 7.03
CA PHE A 29 -3.98 13.48 7.73
C PHE A 29 -2.65 12.79 8.08
N LEU A 30 -1.72 12.71 7.13
CA LEU A 30 -0.38 12.14 7.34
C LEU A 30 0.41 12.93 8.38
N LYS A 31 0.36 14.27 8.34
CA LYS A 31 0.98 15.14 9.37
C LYS A 31 0.40 14.85 10.76
N LYS A 32 -0.92 14.68 10.88
CA LYS A 32 -1.58 14.34 12.15
C LYS A 32 -1.17 12.96 12.67
N ILE A 33 -1.07 11.95 11.80
CA ILE A 33 -0.59 10.62 12.18
C ILE A 33 0.86 10.66 12.66
N LYS A 34 1.73 11.35 11.92
CA LYS A 34 3.15 11.47 12.26
C LYS A 34 3.35 12.15 13.62
N LYS A 35 2.69 13.29 13.85
CA LYS A 35 2.72 14.00 15.13
C LYS A 35 2.30 13.11 16.31
N ARG A 36 1.23 12.31 16.15
CA ARG A 36 0.77 11.36 17.19
C ARG A 36 1.77 10.23 17.47
N LYS A 37 2.54 9.82 16.46
CA LYS A 37 3.61 8.83 16.62
C LYS A 37 4.78 9.42 17.40
N ASP A 38 5.13 10.68 17.13
CA ASP A 38 6.25 11.37 17.79
C ASP A 38 5.92 11.77 19.24
N GLU A 39 4.65 12.08 19.55
CA GLU A 39 4.18 12.45 20.89
C GLU A 39 3.99 11.27 21.87
N LYS A 40 3.93 10.03 21.37
CA LYS A 40 3.93 8.83 22.23
C LYS A 40 5.37 8.34 22.44
N PRO A 41 5.93 8.38 23.67
CA PRO A 41 7.20 7.73 23.93
C PRO A 41 7.08 6.23 23.66
N LYS A 42 8.19 5.57 23.33
CA LYS A 42 8.32 4.10 23.20
C LYS A 42 7.85 3.40 24.48
N LEU A 43 6.54 3.23 24.64
CA LEU A 43 5.97 2.23 25.53
C LEU A 43 6.10 0.91 24.80
N GLU A 44 7.18 0.21 25.13
CA GLU A 44 7.34 -1.21 24.85
C GLU A 44 6.06 -1.96 25.25
N GLY A 45 5.57 -2.82 24.37
CA GLY A 45 4.60 -3.84 24.74
C GLY A 45 3.12 -3.50 24.54
N ASN A 46 2.70 -3.21 23.31
CA ASN A 46 1.56 -3.89 22.65
C ASN A 46 1.28 -3.25 21.28
N ASN A 47 1.56 -3.97 20.18
CA ASN A 47 1.12 -3.58 18.84
C ASN A 47 -0.41 -3.40 18.74
N SER A 48 -1.17 -4.04 19.63
CA SER A 48 -2.65 -4.01 19.62
C SER A 48 -3.26 -2.67 20.03
N SER A 49 -2.59 -1.85 20.84
CA SER A 49 -3.17 -0.59 21.37
C SER A 49 -3.04 0.59 20.39
N SER A 50 -2.01 0.59 19.54
CA SER A 50 -1.82 1.62 18.51
C SER A 50 -2.69 1.35 17.27
N ALA A 51 -2.84 0.08 16.87
CA ALA A 51 -3.74 -0.33 15.79
C ALA A 51 -5.20 0.07 16.06
N LYS A 52 -5.66 -0.11 17.32
CA LYS A 52 -7.02 0.27 17.76
C LYS A 52 -7.37 1.75 17.61
N ILE A 53 -6.37 2.64 17.62
CA ILE A 53 -6.59 4.09 17.48
C ILE A 53 -6.37 4.54 16.03
N ILE A 54 -5.45 3.89 15.31
CA ILE A 54 -5.08 4.25 13.95
C ILE A 54 -6.14 3.76 12.95
N PHE A 55 -6.68 2.54 13.12
CA PHE A 55 -7.65 1.99 12.17
C PHE A 55 -8.97 2.76 12.09
N PRO A 56 -9.57 3.24 13.20
CA PRO A 56 -10.73 4.12 13.12
C PRO A 56 -10.45 5.44 12.41
N ALA A 57 -9.26 6.03 12.63
CA ALA A 57 -8.86 7.26 11.96
C ALA A 57 -8.66 7.05 10.45
N ILE A 58 -8.03 5.95 10.05
CA ILE A 58 -7.90 5.52 8.66
C ILE A 58 -9.28 5.30 8.04
N ARG A 59 -10.17 4.53 8.68
CA ARG A 59 -11.53 4.30 8.19
C ARG A 59 -12.27 5.61 7.93
N THR A 60 -12.32 6.51 8.92
CA THR A 60 -12.99 7.82 8.77
C THR A 60 -12.38 8.65 7.64
N PHE A 61 -11.06 8.65 7.49
CA PHE A 61 -10.38 9.39 6.45
C PHE A 61 -10.72 8.83 5.05
N PHE A 62 -10.61 7.52 4.84
CA PHE A 62 -10.90 6.89 3.55
C PHE A 62 -12.37 7.05 3.13
N LYS A 63 -13.31 6.96 4.08
CA LYS A 63 -14.75 7.23 3.80
C LYS A 63 -14.97 8.67 3.35
N SER A 64 -14.42 9.64 4.09
CA SER A 64 -14.71 11.06 3.88
C SER A 64 -13.92 11.71 2.74
N THR A 65 -12.78 11.13 2.36
CA THR A 65 -11.87 11.70 1.34
C THR A 65 -11.89 10.93 0.04
N PHE A 66 -12.01 9.59 0.09
CA PHE A 66 -11.94 8.72 -1.08
C PHE A 66 -13.25 7.99 -1.39
N ASN A 67 -14.33 8.30 -0.67
CA ASN A 67 -15.65 7.68 -0.83
C ASN A 67 -15.62 6.14 -0.72
N PHE A 68 -14.75 5.60 0.12
CA PHE A 68 -14.78 4.17 0.41
C PHE A 68 -16.04 3.80 1.19
N GLU A 69 -16.65 2.69 0.82
CA GLU A 69 -17.76 2.09 1.55
C GLU A 69 -17.23 1.19 2.69
N ASP A 70 -18.10 0.85 3.65
CA ASP A 70 -17.68 0.05 4.79
C ASP A 70 -17.22 -1.35 4.39
N ASN A 71 -17.87 -1.97 3.41
CA ASN A 71 -17.47 -3.27 2.84
C ASN A 71 -16.04 -3.24 2.24
N HIS A 72 -15.66 -2.16 1.56
CA HIS A 72 -14.31 -1.98 1.02
C HIS A 72 -13.28 -1.92 2.16
N LEU A 73 -13.63 -1.20 3.23
CA LEU A 73 -12.76 -1.00 4.39
C LEU A 73 -12.65 -2.25 5.25
N ASP A 74 -13.70 -3.06 5.33
CA ASP A 74 -13.70 -4.34 6.02
C ASP A 74 -12.71 -5.32 5.38
N ILE A 75 -12.56 -5.27 4.05
CA ILE A 75 -11.61 -6.10 3.32
C ILE A 75 -10.17 -5.60 3.56
N ILE A 76 -9.88 -4.34 3.20
CA ILE A 76 -8.49 -3.84 3.21
C ILE A 76 -7.91 -3.68 4.62
N LEU A 77 -8.77 -3.52 5.65
CA LEU A 77 -8.36 -3.44 7.06
C LEU A 77 -8.57 -4.77 7.80
N SER A 78 -8.87 -5.86 7.08
CA SER A 78 -9.00 -7.18 7.71
C SER A 78 -7.67 -7.64 8.32
N ASP A 79 -7.77 -8.54 9.29
CA ASP A 79 -6.61 -9.15 9.94
C ASP A 79 -5.73 -9.88 8.91
N SER A 80 -6.33 -10.52 7.91
CA SER A 80 -5.61 -11.24 6.86
C SER A 80 -4.74 -10.33 5.98
N TYR A 81 -5.26 -9.17 5.55
CA TYR A 81 -4.46 -8.16 4.84
C TYR A 81 -3.36 -7.57 5.70
N THR A 82 -3.68 -7.27 6.96
CA THR A 82 -2.73 -6.70 7.91
C THR A 82 -1.58 -7.67 8.18
N GLU A 83 -1.87 -8.95 8.37
CA GLU A 83 -0.87 -9.99 8.62
C GLU A 83 -0.03 -10.29 7.37
N ALA A 84 -0.63 -10.36 6.18
CA ALA A 84 0.12 -10.50 4.93
C ALA A 84 1.10 -9.33 4.71
N THR A 85 0.65 -8.11 4.98
CA THR A 85 1.48 -6.89 4.91
C THR A 85 2.64 -6.94 5.89
N LYS A 86 2.37 -7.29 7.16
CA LYS A 86 3.39 -7.42 8.20
C LYS A 86 4.41 -8.49 7.84
N LYS A 87 3.95 -9.67 7.41
CA LYS A 87 4.80 -10.79 6.99
C LYS A 87 5.69 -10.40 5.80
N PHE A 88 5.18 -9.58 4.87
CA PHE A 88 5.98 -9.09 3.75
C PHE A 88 7.10 -8.18 4.23
N ILE A 89 6.78 -7.18 5.05
CA ILE A 89 7.78 -6.25 5.59
C ILE A 89 8.87 -6.99 6.37
N GLU A 90 8.48 -7.91 7.25
CA GLU A 90 9.42 -8.72 8.03
C GLU A 90 10.29 -9.63 7.14
N THR A 91 9.71 -10.25 6.11
CA THR A 91 10.43 -11.13 5.19
C THR A 91 11.38 -10.34 4.30
N GLY A 92 10.96 -9.18 3.79
CA GLY A 92 11.82 -8.28 3.01
C GLY A 92 13.01 -7.77 3.84
N ARG A 93 12.77 -7.38 5.10
CA ARG A 93 13.85 -6.99 6.03
C ARG A 93 14.84 -8.09 6.34
N ARG A 94 14.38 -9.34 6.45
CA ARG A 94 15.27 -10.50 6.63
C ARG A 94 16.04 -10.85 5.36
N PHE A 95 15.41 -10.67 4.20
CA PHE A 95 16.01 -10.97 2.91
C PHE A 95 17.14 -10.00 2.56
N ASP A 96 16.90 -8.69 2.73
CA ASP A 96 17.92 -7.66 2.53
C ASP A 96 17.77 -6.56 3.59
N PRO A 97 18.63 -6.58 4.63
CA PRO A 97 18.61 -5.57 5.69
C PRO A 97 18.93 -4.15 5.21
N ASN A 98 19.59 -3.99 4.05
CA ASN A 98 20.01 -2.69 3.53
C ASN A 98 18.89 -1.96 2.78
N LEU A 99 17.82 -2.64 2.40
CA LEU A 99 16.67 -1.99 1.75
C LEU A 99 16.07 -0.93 2.65
N SER A 100 15.72 0.22 2.08
CA SER A 100 15.03 1.26 2.83
C SER A 100 13.61 0.82 3.18
N MET A 101 12.98 1.53 4.13
CA MET A 101 11.58 1.21 4.46
C MET A 101 10.66 1.62 3.32
N GLU A 102 11.04 2.69 2.65
CA GLU A 102 10.42 3.24 1.46
C GLU A 102 10.42 2.22 0.32
N ASP A 103 11.55 1.55 0.06
CA ASP A 103 11.64 0.50 -0.97
C ASP A 103 10.71 -0.69 -0.68
N ILE A 104 10.71 -1.16 0.57
CA ILE A 104 9.85 -2.27 1.00
C ILE A 104 8.38 -1.85 0.92
N PHE A 105 8.01 -0.64 1.31
CA PHE A 105 6.62 -0.17 1.18
C PHE A 105 6.20 -0.01 -0.29
N GLN A 106 7.09 0.43 -1.17
CA GLN A 106 6.80 0.50 -2.61
C GLN A 106 6.51 -0.89 -3.18
N ALA A 107 7.33 -1.88 -2.85
CA ALA A 107 7.14 -3.28 -3.22
C ALA A 107 5.87 -3.89 -2.63
N CYS A 108 5.49 -3.48 -1.41
CA CYS A 108 4.28 -3.95 -0.73
C CYS A 108 2.99 -3.63 -1.50
N ARG A 109 3.00 -2.62 -2.38
CA ARG A 109 1.84 -2.31 -3.24
C ARG A 109 1.48 -3.49 -4.13
N ASN A 110 2.46 -4.22 -4.67
CA ASN A 110 2.22 -5.42 -5.49
C ASN A 110 1.58 -6.55 -4.68
N VAL A 111 1.99 -6.70 -3.43
CA VAL A 111 1.40 -7.66 -2.49
C VAL A 111 -0.08 -7.36 -2.29
N TRP A 112 -0.45 -6.09 -2.07
CA TRP A 112 -1.86 -5.72 -1.87
C TRP A 112 -2.73 -5.96 -3.10
N ILE A 113 -2.19 -5.74 -4.31
CA ILE A 113 -2.90 -6.08 -5.55
C ILE A 113 -3.13 -7.59 -5.63
N ILE A 114 -2.11 -8.41 -5.38
CA ILE A 114 -2.26 -9.87 -5.44
C ILE A 114 -3.17 -10.39 -4.33
N ASN A 115 -3.12 -9.82 -3.13
CA ASN A 115 -4.08 -10.13 -2.06
C ASN A 115 -5.52 -9.75 -2.45
N GLY A 116 -5.69 -8.64 -3.18
CA GLY A 116 -6.95 -8.27 -3.84
C GLY A 116 -7.46 -9.36 -4.77
N ILE A 117 -6.59 -9.85 -5.64
CA ILE A 117 -6.92 -10.93 -6.57
C ILE A 117 -7.27 -12.23 -5.82
N GLN A 118 -6.49 -12.61 -4.80
CA GLN A 118 -6.80 -13.76 -3.95
C GLN A 118 -8.21 -13.65 -3.35
N SER A 119 -8.52 -12.50 -2.75
CA SER A 119 -9.84 -12.21 -2.18
C SER A 119 -10.95 -12.35 -3.21
N MET A 120 -10.78 -11.75 -4.40
CA MET A 120 -11.76 -11.83 -5.50
C MET A 120 -11.97 -13.25 -6.02
N MET A 121 -10.95 -14.10 -5.93
CA MET A 121 -11.00 -15.51 -6.33
C MET A 121 -11.51 -16.44 -5.21
N GLY A 122 -11.85 -15.91 -4.04
CA GLY A 122 -12.21 -16.71 -2.86
C GLY A 122 -11.03 -17.52 -2.29
N LEU A 123 -9.80 -17.13 -2.59
CA LEU A 123 -8.59 -17.73 -2.07
C LEU A 123 -8.17 -17.07 -0.74
N PRO A 124 -7.44 -17.79 0.13
CA PRO A 124 -6.85 -17.18 1.31
C PRO A 124 -5.95 -15.99 0.96
N ILE A 125 -6.11 -14.89 1.69
CA ILE A 125 -5.21 -13.75 1.61
C ILE A 125 -3.95 -14.09 2.40
N GLU A 126 -2.87 -14.36 1.69
CA GLU A 126 -1.61 -14.78 2.30
C GLU A 126 -0.41 -14.38 1.45
N LEU A 127 0.72 -14.14 2.14
CA LEU A 127 2.01 -13.98 1.47
C LEU A 127 2.58 -15.36 1.13
N THR A 128 2.47 -15.74 -0.14
CA THR A 128 3.09 -16.95 -0.71
C THR A 128 4.50 -16.65 -1.26
N PRO A 129 5.35 -17.67 -1.46
CA PRO A 129 6.68 -17.46 -2.04
C PRO A 129 6.67 -16.77 -3.42
N PRO A 130 5.78 -17.12 -4.37
CA PRO A 130 5.69 -16.40 -5.64
C PRO A 130 5.29 -14.92 -5.48
N VAL A 131 4.35 -14.62 -4.58
CA VAL A 131 3.92 -13.24 -4.31
C VAL A 131 5.08 -12.43 -3.74
N PHE A 132 5.82 -13.02 -2.79
CA PHE A 132 7.02 -12.39 -2.23
C PHE A 132 8.08 -12.14 -3.30
N ALA A 133 8.47 -13.17 -4.05
CA ALA A 133 9.53 -13.10 -5.04
C ALA A 133 9.23 -12.06 -6.12
N TYR A 134 8.01 -12.08 -6.67
CA TYR A 134 7.59 -11.10 -7.67
C TYR A 134 7.61 -9.66 -7.11
N SER A 135 7.02 -9.47 -5.92
CA SER A 135 6.95 -8.13 -5.32
C SER A 135 8.34 -7.58 -4.97
N MET A 136 9.27 -8.44 -4.57
CA MET A 136 10.64 -8.07 -4.26
C MET A 136 11.51 -7.78 -5.48
N LEU A 137 11.01 -7.92 -6.72
CA LEU A 137 11.72 -7.40 -7.89
C LEU A 137 11.76 -5.87 -7.88
N TYR A 138 10.67 -5.24 -7.43
CA TYR A 138 10.46 -3.79 -7.51
C TYR A 138 11.59 -2.94 -6.93
N PRO A 139 12.14 -3.24 -5.74
CA PRO A 139 13.28 -2.51 -5.19
C PRO A 139 14.54 -2.55 -6.05
N TYR A 140 14.71 -3.58 -6.88
CA TYR A 140 15.89 -3.80 -7.71
C TYR A 140 15.65 -3.50 -9.20
N THR A 141 14.38 -3.38 -9.62
CA THR A 141 13.99 -3.06 -11.00
C THR A 141 13.45 -1.64 -11.07
N ASP A 142 12.19 -1.45 -10.71
CA ASP A 142 11.43 -0.23 -10.92
C ASP A 142 12.01 0.92 -10.10
N ASN A 143 12.35 0.70 -8.83
CA ASN A 143 12.96 1.74 -8.00
C ASN A 143 14.32 2.20 -8.58
N TYR A 144 15.08 1.28 -9.21
CA TYR A 144 16.32 1.61 -9.88
C TYR A 144 16.06 2.42 -11.16
N LEU A 145 15.12 1.97 -11.99
CA LEU A 145 14.76 2.62 -13.25
C LEU A 145 14.08 3.99 -13.05
N ASP A 146 13.31 4.16 -11.99
CA ASP A 146 12.60 5.40 -11.65
C ASP A 146 13.49 6.41 -10.93
N ASN A 147 14.64 6.00 -10.41
CA ASN A 147 15.53 6.89 -9.66
C ASN A 147 16.11 7.98 -10.59
N PRO A 148 15.81 9.28 -10.36
CA PRO A 148 16.30 10.37 -11.20
C PRO A 148 17.81 10.60 -11.05
N HIS A 149 18.44 10.02 -10.02
CA HIS A 149 19.88 10.14 -9.76
C HIS A 149 20.71 9.06 -10.46
N ILE A 150 20.07 8.04 -11.07
CA ILE A 150 20.75 7.03 -11.87
C ILE A 150 20.80 7.52 -13.33
N THR A 151 21.97 7.44 -13.95
CA THR A 151 22.18 7.92 -15.33
C THR A 151 21.40 7.08 -16.34
N SER A 152 21.01 7.72 -17.44
CA SER A 152 20.32 7.04 -18.54
C SER A 152 21.16 5.88 -19.11
N GLU A 153 22.47 6.04 -19.22
CA GLU A 153 23.38 4.99 -19.71
C GLU A 153 23.36 3.76 -18.80
N SER A 154 23.34 3.96 -17.47
CA SER A 154 23.26 2.88 -16.50
C SER A 154 21.94 2.12 -16.61
N LYS A 155 20.83 2.84 -16.84
CA LYS A 155 19.50 2.26 -17.07
C LYS A 155 19.41 1.49 -18.39
N THR A 156 20.09 1.96 -19.44
CA THR A 156 20.15 1.24 -20.72
C THR A 156 20.94 -0.06 -20.63
N ILE A 157 22.01 -0.13 -19.82
CA ILE A 157 22.77 -1.37 -19.61
C ILE A 157 21.96 -2.40 -18.80
N PHE A 158 21.06 -1.94 -17.94
CA PHE A 158 20.22 -2.80 -17.11
C PHE A 158 19.11 -3.53 -17.89
N ASN A 159 18.57 -2.92 -18.95
CA ASN A 159 17.48 -3.47 -19.79
C ASN A 159 17.99 -4.34 -20.93
#